data_AF-A0A091H5R6-F1
#
_entry.id   AF-A0A091H5R6-F1
#
_cell.length_a   1.000
_cell.length_b   1.000
_cell.length_c   1.000
_cell.angle_alpha   90.00
_cell.angle_beta   90.00
_cell.angle_gamma   90.00
#
_symmetry.space_group_name_H-M   'P 1'
#
loop_
_entity.id
_entity.type
_entity.pdbx_description
1 polymer ?
#
loop_
_entity_poly.entity_id
_entity_poly.type
_entity_poly.pdbx_seq_one_letter_code
_entity_poly.pdbx_strand_id
1 'polypeptide(L)'
;AGYSLFALGVGSLLLGYYTLIKWNRERRRLLIEDLEARIALMPLLQAESDRRTLRLLRQNLDEEAKIMKDVPGWKAFPLPSLPRKQPTVLVVCGPAQNGAIGLVCARHLRIFDYEPTIFYPKRSPDPLYRDFTTQCEKMDIPFLSYLPTEVQLINDAYNAVVDAVLGAEAEAGEGREPCAAILATLKHVRIPIVSLDVPSGLAPRSAPRGRMGS
;
A
#
# COMPACT_ATOMS: atom_id res chain seq x y z
N ALA A 1 51.74 41.17 -48.72
CA ALA A 1 50.97 40.00 -49.18
C ALA A 1 50.36 39.15 -48.04
N GLY A 2 50.90 39.13 -46.81
CA GLY A 2 50.41 38.22 -45.75
C GLY A 2 49.08 38.57 -45.07
N TYR A 3 48.73 39.86 -44.92
CA TYR A 3 47.55 40.29 -44.17
C TYR A 3 46.21 39.83 -44.77
N SER A 4 46.14 39.66 -46.09
CA SER A 4 44.97 39.13 -46.80
C SER A 4 44.61 37.71 -46.35
N LEU A 5 45.61 36.85 -46.18
CA LEU A 5 45.40 35.44 -45.81
C LEU A 5 44.91 35.31 -44.36
N PHE A 6 45.48 36.12 -43.47
CA PHE A 6 45.04 36.20 -42.07
C PHE A 6 43.61 36.73 -41.94
N ALA A 7 43.24 37.75 -42.72
CA ALA A 7 41.88 38.30 -42.70
C ALA A 7 40.82 37.28 -43.14
N LEU A 8 41.11 36.48 -44.18
CA LEU A 8 40.22 35.42 -44.64
C LEU A 8 40.10 34.28 -43.61
N GLY A 9 41.21 33.89 -42.98
CA GLY A 9 41.21 32.90 -41.90
C GLY A 9 40.34 33.32 -40.73
N VAL A 10 40.49 34.55 -40.25
CA VAL A 10 39.68 35.11 -39.15
C VAL A 10 38.20 35.22 -39.55
N GLY A 11 37.90 35.67 -40.77
CA GLY A 11 36.53 35.75 -41.28
C GLY A 11 35.83 34.39 -41.31
N SER A 12 36.53 33.34 -41.76
CA SER A 12 35.99 31.97 -41.79
C SER A 12 35.71 31.41 -40.40
N LEU A 13 36.61 31.68 -39.43
CA LEU A 13 36.44 31.27 -38.03
C LEU A 13 35.26 31.98 -37.37
N LEU A 14 35.10 33.28 -37.58
CA LEU A 14 33.99 34.07 -37.03
C LEU A 14 32.64 33.60 -37.59
N LEU A 15 32.56 33.31 -38.90
CA LEU A 15 31.37 32.75 -39.51
C LEU A 15 31.04 31.36 -38.98
N GLY A 16 32.03 30.46 -38.89
CA GLY A 16 31.85 29.14 -38.30
C GLY A 16 31.36 29.22 -36.85
N TYR A 17 31.98 30.07 -36.03
CA TYR A 17 31.57 30.29 -34.65
C TYR A 17 30.15 30.86 -34.54
N TYR A 18 29.78 31.83 -35.39
CA TYR A 18 28.43 32.37 -35.45
C TYR A 18 27.39 31.28 -35.80
N THR A 19 27.67 30.43 -36.80
CA THR A 19 26.77 29.33 -37.17
C THR A 19 26.59 28.31 -36.04
N LEU A 20 27.66 27.96 -35.32
CA LEU A 20 27.61 27.05 -34.17
C LEU A 20 26.80 27.63 -33.00
N ILE A 21 26.97 28.92 -32.69
CA ILE A 21 26.17 29.58 -31.66
C ILE A 21 24.70 29.62 -32.06
N LYS A 22 24.41 30.00 -33.31
CA LYS A 22 23.03 30.05 -33.82
C LYS A 22 22.38 28.67 -33.72
N TRP A 23 23.07 27.63 -34.17
CA TRP A 23 22.62 26.25 -34.11
C TRP A 23 22.39 25.75 -32.66
N ASN A 24 23.31 26.06 -31.74
CA ASN A 24 23.15 25.71 -30.33
C ASN A 24 21.99 26.45 -29.65
N ARG A 25 21.71 27.70 -30.06
CA ARG A 25 20.55 28.45 -29.58
C ARG A 25 19.25 27.85 -30.12
N GLU A 26 19.20 27.45 -31.38
CA GLU A 26 18.04 26.78 -31.99
C GLU A 26 17.76 25.43 -31.32
N ARG A 27 18.78 24.59 -31.11
CA ARG A 27 18.60 23.31 -30.39
C ARG A 27 18.06 23.50 -28.97
N ARG A 28 18.55 24.51 -28.24
CA ARG A 28 18.05 24.80 -26.88
C ARG A 28 16.59 25.25 -26.89
N ARG A 29 16.16 26.02 -27.90
CA ARG A 29 14.74 26.41 -28.05
C ARG A 29 13.86 25.18 -28.28
N LEU A 30 14.23 24.32 -29.22
CA LEU A 30 13.47 23.09 -29.53
C LEU A 30 13.36 22.17 -28.31
N LEU A 31 14.43 22.03 -27.51
CA LEU A 31 14.41 21.24 -26.28
C LEU A 31 13.49 21.83 -25.20
N ILE A 32 13.42 23.16 -25.12
CA ILE A 32 12.51 23.85 -24.17
C ILE A 32 11.07 23.67 -24.64
N GLU A 33 10.79 23.83 -25.94
CA GLU A 33 9.46 23.60 -26.51
C GLU A 33 8.99 22.15 -26.32
N ASP A 34 9.87 21.16 -26.53
CA ASP A 34 9.56 19.74 -26.27
C ASP A 34 9.33 19.47 -24.78
N LEU A 35 10.13 20.08 -23.89
CA LEU A 35 9.96 19.95 -22.46
C LEU A 35 8.64 20.60 -21.99
N GLU A 36 8.30 21.78 -22.50
CA GLU A 36 7.04 22.47 -22.23
C GLU A 36 5.85 21.65 -22.73
N ALA A 37 5.92 21.10 -23.93
CA ALA A 37 4.90 20.19 -24.47
C ALA A 37 4.76 18.93 -23.58
N ARG A 38 5.88 18.35 -23.14
CA ARG A 38 5.88 17.16 -22.28
C ARG A 38 5.31 17.45 -20.89
N ILE A 39 5.67 18.58 -20.28
CA ILE A 39 5.13 19.02 -18.98
C ILE A 39 3.62 19.29 -19.09
N ALA A 40 3.19 19.93 -20.18
CA ALA A 40 1.77 20.19 -20.42
C ALA A 40 0.96 18.88 -20.61
N LEU A 41 1.55 17.86 -21.23
CA LEU A 41 0.91 16.57 -21.48
C LEU A 41 1.01 15.59 -20.31
N MET A 42 1.99 15.75 -19.42
CA MET A 42 2.23 14.86 -18.28
C MET A 42 0.99 14.58 -17.41
N PRO A 43 0.19 15.57 -16.97
CA PRO A 43 -1.01 15.29 -16.18
C PRO A 43 -2.05 14.46 -16.94
N LEU A 44 -2.16 14.63 -18.25
CA LEU A 44 -3.09 13.85 -19.08
C LEU A 44 -2.61 12.42 -19.27
N LEU A 45 -1.32 12.22 -19.59
CA LEU A 45 -0.72 10.89 -19.70
C LEU A 45 -0.77 10.13 -18.38
N GLN A 46 -0.54 10.83 -17.27
CA GLN A 46 -0.64 10.26 -15.94
C GLN A 46 -2.09 9.85 -15.63
N ALA A 47 -3.07 10.71 -15.88
CA ALA A 47 -4.48 10.37 -15.72
C ALA A 47 -4.92 9.20 -16.61
N GLU A 48 -4.39 9.09 -17.84
CA GLU A 48 -4.69 7.95 -18.72
C GLU A 48 -4.06 6.65 -18.21
N SER A 49 -2.82 6.69 -17.72
CA SER A 49 -2.15 5.57 -17.06
C SER A 49 -2.93 5.12 -15.82
N ASP A 50 -3.31 6.06 -14.95
CA ASP A 50 -4.08 5.79 -13.73
C ASP A 50 -5.41 5.11 -14.06
N ARG A 51 -6.11 5.58 -15.11
CA ARG A 51 -7.35 4.93 -15.59
C ARG A 51 -7.12 3.49 -16.06
N ARG A 52 -6.00 3.20 -16.73
CA ARG A 52 -5.66 1.83 -17.17
C ARG A 52 -5.38 0.94 -15.97
N THR A 53 -4.61 1.43 -15.00
CA THR A 53 -4.32 0.71 -13.75
C THR A 53 -5.60 0.37 -13.01
N LEU A 54 -6.53 1.31 -12.85
CA LEU A 54 -7.82 1.07 -12.18
C LEU A 54 -8.66 0.02 -12.91
N ARG A 55 -8.65 0.01 -14.25
CA ARG A 55 -9.35 -1.03 -15.03
C ARG A 55 -8.76 -2.41 -14.82
N LEU A 56 -7.43 -2.52 -14.84
CA LEU A 56 -6.72 -3.78 -14.60
C LEU A 56 -6.98 -4.30 -13.18
N LEU A 57 -6.89 -3.43 -12.17
CA LEU A 57 -7.23 -3.79 -10.80
C LEU A 57 -8.66 -4.31 -10.68
N ARG A 58 -9.62 -3.66 -11.36
CA ARG A 58 -11.02 -4.10 -11.36
C ARG A 58 -11.21 -5.45 -12.05
N GLN A 59 -10.53 -5.68 -13.18
CA GLN A 59 -10.54 -6.97 -13.87
C GLN A 59 -9.93 -8.08 -13.01
N ASN A 60 -8.78 -7.82 -12.38
CA ASN A 60 -8.14 -8.76 -11.46
C ASN A 60 -9.09 -9.13 -10.31
N LEU A 61 -9.78 -8.15 -9.71
CA LEU A 61 -10.78 -8.40 -8.66
C LEU A 61 -11.96 -9.25 -9.17
N ASP A 62 -12.46 -8.97 -10.37
CA ASP A 62 -13.54 -9.75 -10.98
C ASP A 62 -13.10 -11.18 -11.32
N GLU A 63 -11.85 -11.38 -11.75
CA GLU A 63 -11.25 -12.69 -12.00
C GLU A 63 -11.01 -13.48 -10.72
N GLU A 64 -10.42 -12.85 -9.70
CA GLU A 64 -10.26 -13.41 -8.35
C GLU A 64 -11.63 -13.86 -7.81
N ALA A 65 -12.67 -13.03 -7.97
CA ALA A 65 -14.01 -13.39 -7.54
C ALA A 65 -14.59 -14.61 -8.27
N LYS A 66 -14.28 -14.77 -9.56
CA LYS A 66 -14.68 -15.96 -10.32
C LYS A 66 -13.91 -17.20 -9.88
N ILE A 67 -12.61 -17.07 -9.62
CA ILE A 67 -11.75 -18.18 -9.19
C ILE A 67 -12.16 -18.66 -7.80
N MET A 68 -12.46 -17.73 -6.89
CA MET A 68 -12.75 -18.02 -5.49
C MET A 68 -14.23 -18.34 -5.21
N LYS A 69 -15.09 -18.33 -6.23
CA LYS A 69 -16.55 -18.55 -6.10
C LYS A 69 -16.92 -19.88 -5.42
N ASP A 70 -16.10 -20.91 -5.60
CA ASP A 70 -16.37 -22.28 -5.14
C ASP A 70 -15.67 -22.59 -3.80
N VAL A 71 -14.95 -21.62 -3.21
CA VAL A 71 -14.24 -21.80 -1.94
C VAL A 71 -15.22 -21.62 -0.77
N PRO A 72 -15.49 -22.68 0.03
CA PRO A 72 -16.45 -22.60 1.13
C PRO A 72 -15.97 -21.63 2.21
N GLY A 73 -16.82 -20.66 2.57
CA GLY A 73 -16.52 -19.63 3.57
C GLY A 73 -15.84 -18.37 3.03
N TRP A 74 -15.49 -18.34 1.74
CA TRP A 74 -14.96 -17.14 1.10
C TRP A 74 -16.10 -16.17 0.74
N LYS A 75 -15.96 -14.90 1.13
CA LYS A 75 -16.92 -13.83 0.82
C LYS A 75 -16.16 -12.58 0.41
N ALA A 76 -16.39 -12.10 -0.80
CA ALA A 76 -15.90 -10.81 -1.23
C ALA A 76 -16.65 -9.70 -0.47
N PHE A 77 -15.92 -8.67 -0.01
CA PHE A 77 -16.48 -7.47 0.60
C PHE A 77 -16.28 -6.25 -0.29
N PRO A 78 -16.82 -6.21 -1.53
CA PRO A 78 -16.68 -5.02 -2.37
C PRO A 78 -17.47 -3.85 -1.75
N LEU A 79 -17.02 -2.60 -1.96
CA LEU A 79 -17.67 -1.38 -1.44
C LEU A 79 -19.22 -1.36 -1.56
N PRO A 80 -19.84 -1.78 -2.68
CA PRO A 80 -21.30 -1.77 -2.84
C PRO A 80 -22.03 -2.80 -1.96
N SER A 81 -21.32 -3.82 -1.46
CA SER A 81 -21.87 -4.86 -0.60
C SER A 81 -21.82 -4.49 0.89
N LEU A 82 -21.20 -3.36 1.23
CA LEU A 82 -21.07 -2.93 2.61
C LEU A 82 -22.44 -2.45 3.16
N PRO A 83 -22.80 -2.85 4.39
CA PRO A 83 -24.09 -2.48 4.97
C PRO A 83 -24.19 -1.00 5.32
N ARG A 84 -23.07 -0.31 5.55
CA ARG A 84 -23.03 1.12 5.87
C ARG A 84 -22.54 1.95 4.69
N LYS A 85 -23.00 3.20 4.62
CA LYS A 85 -22.58 4.17 3.59
C LYS A 85 -21.09 4.52 3.64
N GLN A 86 -20.51 4.55 4.84
CA GLN A 86 -19.07 4.77 5.01
C GLN A 86 -18.34 3.42 4.99
N PRO A 87 -17.28 3.26 4.19
CA PRO A 87 -16.58 1.99 4.05
C PRO A 87 -15.49 1.81 5.11
N THR A 88 -15.86 1.95 6.39
CA THR A 88 -14.93 1.92 7.52
C THR A 88 -14.46 0.50 7.84
N VAL A 89 -13.14 0.32 7.99
CA VAL A 89 -12.52 -0.99 8.28
C VAL A 89 -11.53 -0.84 9.42
N LEU A 90 -11.63 -1.69 10.45
CA LEU A 90 -10.65 -1.71 11.53
C LEU A 90 -9.57 -2.74 11.21
N VAL A 91 -8.30 -2.34 11.17
CA VAL A 91 -7.16 -3.24 10.97
C VAL A 91 -6.41 -3.38 12.28
N VAL A 92 -6.37 -4.61 12.81
CA VAL A 92 -5.74 -4.91 14.11
C VAL A 92 -4.41 -5.59 13.85
N CYS A 93 -3.31 -4.88 14.11
CA CYS A 93 -1.96 -5.34 13.80
C CYS A 93 -1.24 -5.91 15.03
N GLY A 94 -0.61 -7.07 14.86
CA GLY A 94 0.29 -7.68 15.83
C GLY A 94 1.74 -7.18 15.74
N PRO A 95 2.61 -7.51 16.70
CA PRO A 95 4.00 -7.05 16.72
C PRO A 95 4.90 -7.69 15.65
N ALA A 96 4.48 -8.81 15.08
CA ALA A 96 5.27 -9.65 14.19
C ALA A 96 5.05 -9.30 12.70
N GLN A 97 5.54 -10.17 11.82
CA GLN A 97 5.35 -10.08 10.37
C GLN A 97 3.88 -9.96 9.97
N ASN A 98 2.95 -10.65 10.66
CA ASN A 98 1.53 -10.55 10.31
C ASN A 98 0.99 -9.11 10.48
N GLY A 99 1.43 -8.39 11.52
CA GLY A 99 1.05 -6.99 11.68
C GLY A 99 1.62 -6.08 10.59
N ALA A 100 2.81 -6.39 10.06
CA ALA A 100 3.36 -5.68 8.91
C ALA A 100 2.54 -5.91 7.64
N ILE A 101 2.09 -7.15 7.40
CA ILE A 101 1.15 -7.47 6.32
C ILE A 101 -0.17 -6.71 6.53
N GLY A 102 -0.64 -6.59 7.79
CA GLY A 102 -1.78 -5.75 8.16
C GLY A 102 -1.60 -4.28 7.80
N LEU A 103 -0.44 -3.68 8.07
CA LEU A 103 -0.13 -2.30 7.67
C LEU A 103 -0.15 -2.12 6.15
N VAL A 104 0.45 -3.06 5.42
CA VAL A 104 0.40 -3.07 3.95
C VAL A 104 -1.03 -3.22 3.46
N CYS A 105 -1.84 -4.07 4.09
CA CYS A 105 -3.25 -4.24 3.79
C CYS A 105 -4.04 -2.93 3.99
N ALA A 106 -3.87 -2.26 5.13
CA ALA A 106 -4.50 -0.97 5.42
C ALA A 106 -4.17 0.08 4.35
N ARG A 107 -2.91 0.13 3.90
CA ARG A 107 -2.47 1.02 2.82
C ARG A 107 -3.22 0.76 1.52
N HIS A 108 -3.39 -0.51 1.14
CA HIS A 108 -4.13 -0.87 -0.08
C HIS A 108 -5.63 -0.62 0.06
N LEU A 109 -6.22 -0.89 1.23
CA LEU A 109 -7.60 -0.55 1.51
C LEU A 109 -7.88 0.94 1.30
N ARG A 110 -6.96 1.81 1.72
CA ARG A 110 -7.06 3.25 1.46
C ARG A 110 -7.03 3.60 -0.02
N ILE A 111 -6.23 2.89 -0.83
CA ILE A 111 -6.18 3.07 -2.30
C ILE A 111 -7.48 2.59 -2.97
N PHE A 112 -8.13 1.58 -2.39
CA PHE A 112 -9.41 1.04 -2.85
C PHE A 112 -10.63 1.79 -2.29
N ASP A 113 -10.48 3.06 -1.88
CA ASP A 113 -11.54 3.92 -1.35
C ASP A 113 -12.22 3.41 -0.06
N TYR A 114 -11.60 2.50 0.68
CA TYR A 114 -12.02 2.19 2.05
C TYR A 114 -11.47 3.24 3.02
N GLU A 115 -12.06 3.30 4.20
CA GLU A 115 -11.62 4.13 5.32
C GLU A 115 -11.04 3.24 6.42
N PRO A 116 -9.78 2.77 6.27
CA PRO A 116 -9.15 1.94 7.27
C PRO A 116 -8.76 2.76 8.50
N THR A 117 -8.88 2.16 9.68
CA THR A 117 -8.31 2.65 10.94
C THR A 117 -7.42 1.55 11.50
N ILE A 118 -6.21 1.89 11.92
CA ILE A 118 -5.22 0.91 12.38
C ILE A 118 -5.16 0.90 13.92
N PHE A 119 -5.23 -0.27 14.54
CA PHE A 119 -4.84 -0.46 15.93
C PHE A 119 -3.54 -1.26 15.98
N TYR A 120 -2.46 -0.62 16.45
CA TYR A 120 -1.12 -1.24 16.50
C TYR A 120 -0.44 -0.99 17.85
N PRO A 121 -0.77 -1.79 18.90
CA PRO A 121 -0.38 -1.51 20.28
C PRO A 121 1.12 -1.72 20.55
N LYS A 122 1.73 -2.69 19.88
CA LYS A 122 3.15 -3.01 20.05
C LYS A 122 3.86 -2.90 18.71
N ARG A 123 4.41 -1.71 18.44
CA ARG A 123 5.18 -1.44 17.22
C ARG A 123 6.46 -2.27 17.22
N SER A 124 6.74 -2.93 16.10
CA SER A 124 7.97 -3.70 15.93
C SER A 124 9.18 -2.77 15.88
N PRO A 125 10.32 -3.14 16.50
CA PRO A 125 11.56 -2.37 16.42
C PRO A 125 12.29 -2.54 15.07
N ASP A 126 11.87 -3.49 14.24
CA ASP A 126 12.49 -3.74 12.93
C ASP A 126 12.33 -2.51 12.01
N PRO A 127 13.44 -1.96 11.47
CA PRO A 127 13.40 -0.85 10.52
C PRO A 127 12.46 -1.08 9.34
N LEU A 128 12.37 -2.31 8.83
CA LEU A 128 11.53 -2.65 7.67
C LEU A 128 10.05 -2.38 7.96
N TYR A 129 9.58 -2.68 9.17
CA TYR A 129 8.18 -2.48 9.56
C TYR A 129 7.88 -1.03 9.96
N ARG A 130 8.89 -0.29 10.42
CA ARG A 130 8.78 1.15 10.71
C ARG A 130 8.45 1.95 9.45
N ASP A 131 9.02 1.57 8.31
CA ASP A 131 8.75 2.21 7.03
C ASP A 131 7.28 2.05 6.62
N PHE A 132 6.68 0.89 6.85
CA PHE A 132 5.24 0.67 6.59
C PHE A 132 4.34 1.50 7.50
N THR A 133 4.71 1.65 8.77
CA THR A 133 3.96 2.52 9.70
C THR A 133 3.98 3.96 9.20
N THR A 134 5.16 4.46 8.81
CA THR A 134 5.35 5.81 8.28
C THR A 134 4.56 6.02 6.98
N GLN A 135 4.51 5.00 6.11
CA GLN A 135 3.72 5.06 4.88
C GLN A 135 2.22 5.20 5.17
N CYS A 136 1.70 4.48 6.17
CA CYS A 136 0.30 4.58 6.57
C CYS A 136 -0.02 5.97 7.15
N GLU A 137 0.86 6.50 8.00
CA GLU A 137 0.72 7.85 8.57
C GLU A 137 0.73 8.92 7.46
N LYS A 138 1.60 8.79 6.45
CA LYS A 138 1.65 9.69 5.28
C LYS A 138 0.43 9.59 4.35
N MET A 139 -0.37 8.55 4.47
CA MET A 139 -1.62 8.37 3.72
C MET A 139 -2.86 8.79 4.52
N ASP A 140 -2.64 9.52 5.62
CA ASP A 140 -3.68 10.01 6.53
C ASP A 140 -4.55 8.88 7.10
N ILE A 141 -3.97 7.71 7.32
CA ILE A 141 -4.65 6.57 7.93
C ILE A 141 -4.58 6.74 9.46
N PRO A 142 -5.73 6.84 10.16
CA PRO A 142 -5.74 7.05 11.61
C PRO A 142 -5.25 5.83 12.38
N PHE A 143 -4.46 6.08 13.43
CA PHE A 143 -4.00 5.06 14.38
C PHE A 143 -4.73 5.22 15.73
N LEU A 144 -5.38 4.15 16.19
CA LEU A 144 -5.98 4.09 17.51
C LEU A 144 -4.90 3.83 18.57
N SER A 145 -4.94 4.62 19.63
CA SER A 145 -4.06 4.43 20.80
C SER A 145 -4.54 3.28 21.68
N TYR A 146 -5.84 3.02 21.72
CA TYR A 146 -6.46 1.94 22.48
C TYR A 146 -7.61 1.31 21.69
N LEU A 147 -7.83 0.01 21.90
CA LEU A 147 -9.01 -0.68 21.39
C LEU A 147 -10.17 -0.40 22.36
N PRO A 148 -11.36 0.03 21.88
CA PRO A 148 -12.52 0.20 22.75
C PRO A 148 -12.88 -1.11 23.46
N THR A 149 -13.01 -1.07 24.79
CA THR A 149 -13.44 -2.23 25.60
C THR A 149 -14.90 -2.60 25.30
N GLU A 150 -15.69 -1.61 24.91
CA GLU A 150 -17.09 -1.78 24.50
C GLU A 150 -17.18 -2.25 23.05
N VAL A 151 -17.47 -3.54 22.88
CA VAL A 151 -17.60 -4.19 21.56
C VAL A 151 -18.68 -3.53 20.68
N GLN A 152 -19.71 -2.92 21.28
CA GLN A 152 -20.76 -2.24 20.52
C GLN A 152 -20.22 -1.04 19.74
N LEU A 153 -19.26 -0.30 20.30
CA LEU A 153 -18.62 0.82 19.59
C LEU A 153 -17.91 0.33 18.32
N ILE A 154 -17.31 -0.86 18.36
CA ILE A 154 -16.67 -1.47 17.20
C ILE A 154 -17.72 -1.87 16.15
N ASN A 155 -18.81 -2.51 16.59
CA ASN A 155 -19.89 -2.93 15.70
C ASN A 155 -20.61 -1.73 15.03
N ASP A 156 -20.68 -0.61 15.73
CA ASP A 156 -21.36 0.60 15.24
C ASP A 156 -20.46 1.44 14.33
N ALA A 157 -19.16 1.49 14.62
CA ALA A 157 -18.20 2.30 13.87
C ALA A 157 -17.65 1.64 12.61
N TYR A 158 -17.53 0.30 12.57
CA TYR A 158 -16.82 -0.41 11.50
C TYR A 158 -17.72 -1.40 10.76
N ASN A 159 -17.42 -1.62 9.47
CA ASN A 159 -18.14 -2.60 8.64
C ASN A 159 -17.49 -3.98 8.69
N ALA A 160 -16.17 -4.02 8.87
CA ALA A 160 -15.39 -5.24 8.97
C ALA A 160 -14.15 -5.00 9.84
N VAL A 161 -13.63 -6.08 10.41
CA VAL A 161 -12.36 -6.09 11.12
C VAL A 161 -11.37 -6.98 10.38
N VAL A 162 -10.17 -6.49 10.13
CA VAL A 162 -9.04 -7.28 9.63
C VAL A 162 -8.21 -7.73 10.82
N ASP A 163 -8.14 -9.03 11.03
CA ASP A 163 -7.33 -9.67 12.07
C ASP A 163 -5.94 -9.99 11.50
N ALA A 164 -4.96 -9.18 11.90
CA ALA A 164 -3.55 -9.33 11.57
C ALA A 164 -2.70 -9.46 12.85
N VAL A 165 -3.28 -10.04 13.92
CA VAL A 165 -2.66 -10.09 15.26
C VAL A 165 -1.61 -11.18 15.35
N LEU A 166 -1.90 -12.41 14.91
CA LEU A 166 -0.99 -13.56 14.95
C LEU A 166 -0.96 -14.24 13.58
N GLY A 167 0.23 -14.60 13.10
CA GLY A 167 0.39 -15.36 11.85
C GLY A 167 0.70 -16.84 12.11
N ALA A 168 0.84 -17.65 11.06
CA ALA A 168 1.19 -19.07 11.18
C ALA A 168 2.55 -19.30 11.89
N GLU A 169 3.47 -18.34 11.76
CA GLU A 169 4.81 -18.37 12.35
C GLU A 169 4.87 -17.87 13.80
N ALA A 170 3.71 -17.61 14.44
CA ALA A 170 3.67 -17.02 15.76
C ALA A 170 4.41 -17.87 16.81
N GLU A 171 5.38 -17.27 17.50
CA GLU A 171 6.11 -17.94 18.57
C GLU A 171 5.23 -18.08 19.84
N ALA A 172 5.57 -19.05 20.70
CA ALA A 172 4.83 -19.34 21.94
C ALA A 172 4.73 -18.14 22.92
N GLY A 173 5.49 -17.06 22.70
CA GLY A 173 5.44 -15.81 23.47
C GLY A 173 4.56 -14.71 22.87
N GLU A 174 4.18 -14.78 21.59
CA GLU A 174 3.49 -13.68 20.88
C GLU A 174 1.99 -13.58 21.18
N GLY A 175 1.38 -14.67 21.66
CA GLY A 175 0.00 -14.69 22.14
C GLY A 175 -0.21 -14.10 23.54
N ARG A 176 0.81 -13.48 24.15
CA ARG A 176 0.71 -12.82 25.47
C ARG A 176 0.06 -11.44 25.36
N GLU A 177 -0.18 -10.79 26.50
CA GLU A 177 -0.66 -9.41 26.55
C GLU A 177 0.24 -8.47 25.72
N PRO A 178 -0.32 -7.55 24.90
CA PRO A 178 -1.74 -7.18 24.78
C PRO A 178 -2.56 -8.00 23.75
N CYS A 179 -1.94 -8.94 23.03
CA CYS A 179 -2.62 -9.72 21.97
C CYS A 179 -3.79 -10.55 22.52
N ALA A 180 -3.63 -11.15 23.71
CA ALA A 180 -4.67 -11.96 24.34
C ALA A 180 -5.96 -11.17 24.62
N ALA A 181 -5.84 -9.97 25.21
CA ALA A 181 -6.98 -9.09 25.47
C ALA A 181 -7.71 -8.67 24.18
N ILE A 182 -6.95 -8.38 23.12
CA ILE A 182 -7.50 -8.01 21.81
C ILE A 182 -8.33 -9.16 21.24
N LEU A 183 -7.79 -10.38 21.25
CA LEU A 183 -8.50 -11.56 20.75
C LEU A 183 -9.75 -11.87 21.57
N ALA A 184 -9.72 -11.62 22.88
CA ALA A 184 -10.90 -11.76 23.73
C ALA A 184 -12.01 -10.78 23.32
N THR A 185 -11.67 -9.52 23.01
CA THR A 185 -12.63 -8.52 22.50
C THR A 185 -13.15 -8.91 21.11
N LEU A 186 -12.27 -9.30 20.19
CA LEU A 186 -12.63 -9.67 18.80
C LEU A 186 -13.60 -10.85 18.73
N LYS A 187 -13.51 -11.83 19.64
CA LYS A 187 -14.45 -12.97 19.70
C LYS A 187 -15.91 -12.58 19.91
N HIS A 188 -16.18 -11.42 20.49
CA HIS A 188 -17.53 -10.95 20.79
C HIS A 188 -18.09 -9.99 19.73
N VAL A 189 -17.25 -9.59 18.76
CA VAL A 189 -17.63 -8.71 17.65
C VAL A 189 -18.61 -9.42 16.72
N ARG A 190 -19.64 -8.70 16.26
CA ARG A 190 -20.71 -9.24 15.40
C ARG A 190 -20.51 -8.94 13.92
N ILE A 191 -19.71 -7.93 13.60
CA ILE A 191 -19.32 -7.59 12.23
C ILE A 191 -18.32 -8.62 11.69
N PRO A 192 -18.25 -8.81 10.36
CA PRO A 192 -17.35 -9.79 9.76
C PRO A 192 -15.89 -9.54 10.13
N ILE A 193 -15.19 -10.63 10.47
CA ILE A 193 -13.75 -10.63 10.74
C ILE A 193 -13.05 -11.34 9.57
N VAL A 194 -12.04 -10.68 9.01
CA VAL A 194 -11.19 -11.19 7.93
C VAL A 194 -9.80 -11.40 8.48
N SER A 195 -9.41 -12.65 8.73
CA SER A 195 -8.07 -12.96 9.22
C SER A 195 -7.07 -13.07 8.07
N LEU A 196 -5.89 -12.46 8.24
CA LEU A 196 -4.76 -12.60 7.32
C LEU A 196 -3.94 -13.82 7.71
N ASP A 197 -3.65 -14.69 6.72
CA ASP A 197 -2.92 -15.96 6.86
C ASP A 197 -3.67 -17.05 7.64
N VAL A 198 -3.77 -16.93 8.98
CA VAL A 198 -4.44 -17.90 9.85
C VAL A 198 -5.23 -17.13 10.91
N PRO A 199 -6.47 -17.55 11.26
CA PRO A 199 -7.22 -16.90 12.33
C PRO A 199 -6.45 -16.91 13.65
N SER A 200 -6.23 -15.73 14.21
CA SER A 200 -5.47 -15.54 15.44
C SER A 200 -6.15 -16.27 16.60
N GLY A 201 -5.55 -17.39 17.05
CA GLY A 201 -6.10 -18.25 18.11
C GLY A 201 -6.29 -19.71 17.73
N LEU A 202 -6.13 -20.07 16.45
CA LEU A 202 -5.93 -21.45 16.04
C LEU A 202 -4.44 -21.78 16.24
N ALA A 203 -4.12 -22.59 17.26
CA ALA A 203 -2.74 -23.05 17.45
C ALA A 203 -2.22 -23.68 16.14
N PRO A 204 -0.99 -23.38 15.68
CA PRO A 204 -0.41 -24.12 14.57
C PRO A 204 -0.46 -25.59 14.95
N ARG A 205 -1.07 -26.41 14.09
CA ARG A 205 -1.16 -27.86 14.26
C ARG A 205 0.24 -28.34 14.63
N SER A 206 0.45 -28.62 15.91
CA SER A 206 1.70 -29.22 16.35
C SER A 206 1.75 -30.55 15.61
N ALA A 207 2.75 -30.70 14.74
CA ALA A 207 3.09 -32.02 14.22
C ALA A 207 3.13 -32.96 15.45
N PRO A 208 2.49 -34.14 15.39
CA PRO A 208 2.44 -35.01 16.55
C PRO A 208 3.88 -35.30 16.95
N ARG A 209 4.31 -34.76 18.11
CA ARG A 209 5.56 -35.17 18.73
C ARG A 209 5.40 -36.66 18.94
N GLY A 210 6.10 -37.44 18.11
CA GLY A 210 6.17 -38.87 18.28
C GLY A 210 6.51 -39.14 19.74
N ARG A 211 5.59 -39.83 20.43
CA ARG A 211 5.95 -40.53 21.66
C ARG A 211 7.05 -41.51 21.26
N MET A 212 8.30 -41.13 21.49
CA MET A 212 9.32 -42.13 21.78
C MET A 212 8.99 -42.63 23.19
N GLY A 213 8.24 -43.72 23.22
CA GLY A 213 8.05 -44.52 24.42
C GLY A 213 9.30 -45.33 24.70
N SER A 214 9.47 -45.61 26.00
CA SER A 214 10.35 -46.61 26.65
C SER A 214 11.84 -46.57 26.33
#